data_AF-A0A7U9MYA5-F1
#
_entry.id   AF-A0A7U9MYA5-F1
#
_cell.length_a   1.000
_cell.length_b   1.000
_cell.length_c   1.000
_cell.angle_alpha   90.00
_cell.angle_beta   90.00
_cell.angle_gamma   90.00
#
_symmetry.space_group_name_H-M   'P 1'
#
loop_
_entity.id
_entity.type
_entity.pdbx_description
1 polymer ?
#
loop_
_entity_poly.entity_id
_entity_poly.type
_entity_poly.pdbx_seq_one_letter_code
_entity_poly.pdbx_strand_id
1 'polypeptide(L)'
;MELLRVAIVEDETPHAELLRQHIESWQKQRGMENAGLEVMIRHFCHASAFFFAWEDESYDMIFLDIQMPGINGMETARKIRETDGEVKLVFTTGITDYMQEGYEVEAVRYLLKPINREKLWQCLDRLQQAPVPSPQLVFQTLEAVVKVSEQEIEYFEARGHYTICHLRAGRLLPGQDGVTEIKLRESFNALCERLSGRPFVRCHRSYLCGIARIHRVERTEILLESGGSVPLSRRMYETVVKAFIAYFRREG
;
A
#
# COMPACT_ATOMS: atom_id res chain seq x y z
N MET A 1 -12.47 10.96 4.13
CA MET A 1 -11.28 11.28 4.95
C MET A 1 -10.40 10.06 4.92
N GLU A 2 -9.15 10.23 4.51
CA GLU A 2 -8.15 9.17 4.54
C GLU A 2 -7.67 9.07 6.00
N LEU A 3 -7.78 7.88 6.60
CA LEU A 3 -7.36 7.63 7.97
C LEU A 3 -6.01 6.90 7.92
N LEU A 4 -4.96 7.52 8.46
CA LEU A 4 -3.65 6.94 8.60
C LEU A 4 -3.48 6.41 10.04
N ARG A 5 -3.33 5.09 10.18
CA ARG A 5 -3.15 4.40 11.46
C ARG A 5 -1.67 4.22 11.73
N VAL A 6 -1.18 4.86 12.79
CA VAL A 6 0.23 4.87 13.18
C VAL A 6 0.39 4.19 14.54
N ALA A 7 1.25 3.17 14.61
CA ALA A 7 1.73 2.64 15.88
C ALA A 7 3.08 3.27 16.24
N ILE A 8 3.26 3.60 17.51
CA ILE A 8 4.54 3.98 18.12
C ILE A 8 4.84 2.91 19.16
N VAL A 9 5.94 2.17 18.98
CA VAL A 9 6.39 1.12 19.91
C VAL A 9 7.72 1.58 20.49
N GLU A 10 7.65 2.10 21.71
CA GLU A 10 8.73 2.87 22.37
C GLU A 10 8.53 2.80 23.88
N ASP A 11 9.50 2.25 24.61
CA ASP A 11 9.44 2.06 26.06
C ASP A 11 9.71 3.36 26.82
N GLU A 12 10.50 4.28 26.26
CA GLU A 12 10.75 5.59 26.86
C GLU A 12 9.62 6.59 26.54
N THR A 13 8.78 6.86 27.54
CA THR A 13 7.65 7.80 27.42
C THR A 13 8.02 9.18 26.84
N PRO A 14 9.15 9.82 27.21
CA PRO A 14 9.54 11.10 26.61
C PRO A 14 9.79 11.03 25.10
N HIS A 15 10.36 9.92 24.61
CA HIS A 15 10.63 9.72 23.19
C HIS A 15 9.32 9.47 22.42
N ALA A 16 8.43 8.66 22.98
CA ALA A 16 7.11 8.39 22.40
C ALA A 16 6.27 9.67 22.27
N GLU A 17 6.25 10.50 23.31
CA GLU A 17 5.50 11.75 23.32
C GLU A 17 6.09 12.78 22.34
N LEU A 18 7.42 12.85 22.21
CA LEU A 18 8.07 13.71 21.22
C LEU A 18 7.69 13.32 19.77
N LEU A 19 7.72 12.02 19.47
CA LEU A 19 7.24 11.48 18.19
C LEU A 19 5.78 11.85 17.94
N ARG A 20 4.92 11.60 18.91
CA ARG A 20 3.48 11.92 18.85
C ARG A 20 3.26 13.39 18.52
N GLN A 21 3.92 14.29 19.26
CA GLN A 21 3.82 15.73 19.04
C GLN A 21 4.30 16.16 17.64
N HIS A 22 5.38 15.55 17.15
CA HIS A 22 5.88 15.85 15.81
C HIS A 22 4.94 15.37 14.71
N ILE A 23 4.33 14.19 14.86
CA ILE A 23 3.35 13.63 13.91
C ILE A 23 2.07 14.47 13.92
N GLU A 24 1.56 14.85 15.09
CA GLU A 24 0.38 15.72 15.21
C GLU A 24 0.65 17.10 14.60
N SER A 25 1.84 17.66 14.80
CA SER A 25 2.23 18.93 14.19
C SER A 25 2.32 18.83 12.67
N TRP A 26 2.83 17.71 12.16
CA TRP A 26 2.84 17.40 10.72
C TRP A 26 1.43 17.33 10.16
N GLN A 27 0.52 16.62 10.83
CA GLN A 27 -0.89 16.52 10.44
C GLN A 27 -1.55 17.90 10.39
N LYS A 28 -1.33 18.77 11.38
CA LYS A 28 -1.90 20.13 11.39
C LYS A 28 -1.42 20.97 10.21
N GLN A 29 -0.14 20.89 9.88
CA GLN A 29 0.44 21.60 8.75
C GLN A 29 -0.11 21.07 7.42
N ARG A 30 -0.19 19.74 7.25
CA ARG A 30 -0.69 19.08 6.04
C ARG A 30 -2.20 19.16 5.88
N GLY A 31 -2.96 19.16 6.97
CA GLY A 31 -4.42 19.28 6.97
C GLY A 31 -4.91 20.65 6.50
N MET A 32 -4.04 21.68 6.53
CA MET A 32 -4.31 22.97 5.88
C MET A 32 -4.12 22.94 4.36
N GLU A 33 -3.31 22.01 3.82
CA GLU A 33 -3.00 21.87 2.39
C GLU A 33 -3.85 20.77 1.71
N ASN A 34 -4.11 19.67 2.42
CA ASN A 34 -4.83 18.49 1.96
C ASN A 34 -6.06 18.27 2.85
N ALA A 35 -7.23 18.63 2.34
CA ALA A 35 -8.50 18.44 3.04
C ALA A 35 -8.78 16.93 3.23
N GLY A 36 -8.58 16.42 4.46
CA GLY A 36 -9.17 15.16 4.90
C GLY A 36 -8.23 14.02 5.32
N LEU A 37 -6.97 14.29 5.68
CA LEU A 37 -6.11 13.29 6.34
C LEU A 37 -6.28 13.33 7.86
N GLU A 38 -6.75 12.23 8.43
CA GLU A 38 -6.81 12.00 9.87
C GLU A 38 -5.72 11.02 10.28
N VAL A 39 -4.93 11.33 11.31
CA VAL A 39 -3.90 10.43 11.83
C VAL A 39 -4.34 9.89 13.18
N MET A 40 -4.50 8.57 13.27
CA MET A 40 -4.75 7.88 14.54
C MET A 40 -3.44 7.30 15.05
N ILE A 41 -2.99 7.76 16.22
CA ILE A 41 -1.74 7.31 16.84
C ILE A 41 -2.05 6.41 18.03
N ARG A 42 -1.45 5.22 18.04
CA ARG A 42 -1.46 4.29 19.17
C ARG A 42 -0.04 4.12 19.70
N HIS A 43 0.14 4.27 21.01
CA HIS A 43 1.44 4.08 21.67
C HIS A 43 1.45 2.79 22.48
N PHE A 44 2.55 2.05 22.35
CA PHE A 44 2.85 0.82 23.08
C PHE A 44 4.23 0.96 23.74
N CYS A 45 4.30 0.73 25.05
CA CYS A 45 5.55 0.80 25.82
C CYS A 45 6.40 -0.48 25.75
N HIS A 46 5.91 -1.53 25.09
CA HIS A 46 6.59 -2.81 24.96
C HIS A 46 6.01 -3.60 23.78
N ALA A 47 6.85 -4.44 23.18
CA ALA A 47 6.49 -5.26 22.03
C ALA A 47 5.32 -6.22 22.31
N SER A 48 5.19 -6.73 23.54
CA SER A 48 4.10 -7.67 23.90
C SER A 48 2.71 -7.05 23.77
N ALA A 49 2.49 -5.82 24.26
CA ALA A 49 1.21 -5.16 24.06
C ALA A 49 0.98 -4.71 22.62
N PHE A 50 2.05 -4.38 21.89
CA PHE A 50 1.94 -4.15 20.46
C PHE A 50 1.44 -5.42 19.76
N PHE A 51 2.04 -6.59 20.02
CA PHE A 51 1.60 -7.84 19.41
C PHE A 51 0.18 -8.24 19.80
N PHE A 52 -0.22 -8.03 21.05
CA PHE A 52 -1.60 -8.27 21.47
C PHE A 52 -2.60 -7.41 20.67
N ALA A 53 -2.27 -6.15 20.39
CA ALA A 53 -3.10 -5.31 19.54
C ALA A 53 -3.00 -5.67 18.05
N TRP A 54 -1.82 -6.07 17.57
CA TRP A 54 -1.54 -6.44 16.19
C TRP A 54 -2.37 -7.64 15.69
N GLU A 55 -2.82 -8.51 16.59
CA GLU A 55 -3.72 -9.63 16.24
C GLU A 55 -5.06 -9.16 15.67
N ASP A 56 -5.60 -8.02 16.14
CA ASP A 56 -6.93 -7.53 15.77
C ASP A 56 -6.91 -6.12 15.13
N GLU A 57 -5.80 -5.39 15.22
CA GLU A 57 -5.65 -4.03 14.73
C GLU A 57 -4.62 -3.95 13.59
N SER A 58 -4.97 -3.23 12.51
CA SER A 58 -4.05 -2.96 11.40
C SER A 58 -3.48 -1.55 11.43
N TYR A 59 -2.23 -1.41 10.99
CA TYR A 59 -1.48 -0.15 10.96
C TYR A 59 -0.86 0.09 9.59
N ASP A 60 -0.90 1.34 9.12
CA ASP A 60 -0.26 1.74 7.86
C ASP A 60 1.24 2.00 8.06
N MET A 61 1.61 2.41 9.28
CA MET A 61 2.98 2.78 9.63
C MET A 61 3.27 2.45 11.09
N ILE A 62 4.49 1.98 11.35
CA ILE A 62 4.96 1.65 12.69
C ILE A 62 6.31 2.35 12.91
N PHE A 63 6.36 3.21 13.93
CA PHE A 63 7.60 3.69 14.51
C PHE A 63 8.03 2.73 15.60
N LEU A 64 9.21 2.15 15.47
CA LEU A 64 9.67 1.06 16.31
C LEU A 64 11.03 1.38 16.89
N ASP A 65 11.12 1.47 18.22
CA ASP A 65 12.41 1.57 18.88
C ASP A 65 13.18 0.25 18.76
N ILE A 66 14.44 0.33 18.37
CA ILE A 66 15.35 -0.82 18.36
C ILE A 66 15.67 -1.24 19.79
N GLN A 67 15.91 -0.30 20.69
CA GLN A 67 16.48 -0.56 22.02
C GLN A 67 15.41 -0.74 23.10
N MET A 68 14.55 -1.73 22.93
CA MET A 68 13.53 -2.06 23.93
C MET A 68 13.93 -3.24 24.84
N PRO A 69 13.48 -3.25 26.11
CA PRO A 69 13.67 -4.38 27.01
C PRO A 69 12.83 -5.60 26.58
N GLY A 70 13.41 -6.79 26.75
CA GLY A 70 12.75 -8.04 26.37
C GLY A 70 12.92 -8.34 24.88
N ILE A 71 11.85 -8.17 24.10
CA ILE A 71 11.91 -8.33 22.64
C ILE A 71 12.32 -6.99 22.04
N ASN A 72 13.46 -6.97 21.36
CA ASN A 72 13.98 -5.73 20.78
C ASN A 72 13.22 -5.36 19.49
N GLY A 73 13.45 -4.14 18.97
CA GLY A 73 12.76 -3.67 17.77
C GLY A 73 13.08 -4.48 16.52
N MET A 74 14.29 -5.01 16.38
CA MET A 74 14.66 -5.82 15.20
C MET A 74 13.92 -7.17 15.20
N GLU A 75 13.84 -7.84 16.35
CA GLU A 75 13.04 -9.06 16.51
C GLU A 75 11.56 -8.79 16.31
N THR A 76 11.08 -7.64 16.80
CA THR A 76 9.70 -7.19 16.60
C THR A 76 9.40 -7.00 15.11
N ALA A 77 10.29 -6.34 14.37
CA ALA A 77 10.16 -6.14 12.93
C ALA A 77 10.19 -7.46 12.14
N ARG A 78 11.06 -8.42 12.49
CA ARG A 78 11.08 -9.74 11.84
C ARG A 78 9.74 -10.45 11.97
N LYS A 79 9.14 -10.45 13.17
CA LYS A 79 7.82 -11.04 13.41
C LYS A 79 6.70 -10.31 12.65
N ILE A 80 6.77 -8.99 12.56
CA ILE A 80 5.83 -8.23 11.72
C ILE A 80 5.96 -8.70 10.27
N ARG A 81 7.17 -8.81 9.72
CA ARG A 81 7.41 -9.23 8.34
C ARG A 81 7.00 -10.66 8.01
N GLU A 82 6.90 -11.54 9.01
CA GLU A 82 6.31 -12.88 8.84
C GLU A 82 4.80 -12.83 8.51
N THR A 83 4.11 -11.74 8.91
CA THR A 83 2.66 -11.58 8.77
C THR A 83 2.25 -10.46 7.80
N ASP A 84 3.07 -9.41 7.69
CA ASP A 84 2.81 -8.22 6.88
C ASP A 84 4.12 -7.66 6.25
N GLY A 85 4.25 -7.87 4.94
CA GLY A 85 5.35 -7.35 4.13
C GLY A 85 5.19 -5.89 3.69
N GLU A 86 4.00 -5.31 3.82
CA GLU A 86 3.64 -4.03 3.20
C GLU A 86 3.62 -2.87 4.21
N VAL A 87 3.40 -3.14 5.50
CA VAL A 87 3.40 -2.11 6.55
C VAL A 87 4.71 -1.33 6.56
N LYS A 88 4.59 0.01 6.66
CA LYS A 88 5.75 0.91 6.62
C LYS A 88 6.43 0.92 7.98
N LEU A 89 7.55 0.18 8.08
CA LEU A 89 8.40 0.17 9.28
C LEU A 89 9.40 1.34 9.25
N VAL A 90 9.42 2.13 10.32
CA VAL A 90 10.40 3.19 10.56
C VAL A 90 11.07 2.94 11.90
N PHE A 91 12.35 2.62 11.88
CA PHE A 91 13.10 2.43 13.13
C PHE A 91 13.47 3.75 13.77
N THR A 92 13.37 3.80 15.09
CA THR A 92 13.91 4.86 15.93
C THR A 92 15.03 4.26 16.77
N THR A 93 16.21 4.90 16.82
CA THR A 93 17.36 4.33 17.55
C THR A 93 18.33 5.41 18.00
N GLY A 94 18.97 5.22 19.15
CA GLY A 94 20.09 6.06 19.60
C GLY A 94 21.45 5.67 18.99
N ILE A 95 21.54 4.51 18.33
CA ILE A 95 22.81 3.91 17.88
C ILE A 95 22.77 3.61 16.38
N THR A 96 23.86 3.91 15.68
CA THR A 96 24.03 3.73 14.23
C THR A 96 24.35 2.30 13.79
N ASP A 97 24.82 1.46 14.70
CA ASP A 97 25.38 0.13 14.39
C ASP A 97 24.34 -0.85 13.84
N TYR A 98 23.06 -0.65 14.16
CA TYR A 98 21.95 -1.48 13.67
C TYR A 98 21.51 -1.16 12.23
N MET A 99 22.10 -0.15 11.57
CA MET A 99 21.72 0.24 10.21
C MET A 99 22.06 -0.82 9.15
N GLN A 100 23.00 -1.73 9.43
CA GLN A 100 23.36 -2.81 8.51
C GLN A 100 22.34 -3.96 8.53
N GLU A 101 21.73 -4.25 9.69
CA GLU A 101 20.75 -5.34 9.85
C GLU A 101 19.35 -4.97 9.31
N GLY A 102 19.07 -3.68 9.10
CA GLY A 102 17.80 -3.19 8.57
C GLY A 102 17.41 -3.63 7.18
N TYR A 103 18.41 -4.02 6.38
CA TYR A 103 18.18 -4.55 5.04
C TYR A 103 17.44 -5.89 5.09
N GLU A 104 17.56 -6.67 6.16
CA GLU A 104 16.89 -7.98 6.29
C GLU A 104 15.38 -7.87 6.51
N VAL A 105 14.92 -6.76 7.11
CA VAL A 105 13.51 -6.56 7.51
C VAL A 105 12.77 -5.56 6.62
N GLU A 106 13.38 -5.17 5.50
CA GLU A 106 12.83 -4.18 4.55
C GLU A 106 12.27 -2.93 5.26
N ALA A 107 13.03 -2.43 6.25
CA ALA A 107 12.65 -1.21 6.93
C ALA A 107 12.73 -0.03 5.97
N VAL A 108 11.71 0.82 5.98
CA VAL A 108 11.64 1.91 5.00
C VAL A 108 12.65 3.01 5.34
N ARG A 109 12.87 3.30 6.64
CA ARG A 109 13.87 4.27 7.13
C ARG A 109 14.30 4.05 8.58
N TYR A 110 15.42 4.69 8.92
CA TYR A 110 15.94 4.89 10.27
C TYR A 110 15.90 6.36 10.67
N LEU A 111 15.44 6.64 11.90
CA LEU A 111 15.47 7.94 12.54
C LEU A 111 16.36 7.86 13.79
N LEU A 112 17.47 8.60 13.78
CA LEU A 112 18.35 8.69 14.94
C LEU A 112 17.73 9.59 16.02
N LYS A 113 17.74 9.10 17.27
CA LYS A 113 17.40 9.88 18.46
C LYS A 113 18.55 10.86 18.77
N PRO A 114 18.26 12.11 19.19
CA PRO A 114 16.93 12.70 19.33
C PRO A 114 16.30 12.98 17.96
N ILE A 115 15.01 12.64 17.83
CA ILE A 115 14.33 12.66 16.54
C ILE A 115 14.14 14.10 16.09
N ASN A 116 14.79 14.44 14.98
CA ASN A 116 14.66 15.75 14.36
C ASN A 116 13.32 15.85 13.61
N ARG A 117 12.53 16.89 13.95
CA ARG A 117 11.22 17.18 13.33
C ARG A 117 11.26 17.20 11.81
N GLU A 118 12.22 17.89 11.20
CA GLU A 118 12.31 18.03 9.74
C GLU A 118 12.59 16.67 9.07
N LYS A 119 13.48 15.86 9.66
CA LYS A 119 13.74 14.49 9.16
C LYS A 119 12.50 13.60 9.27
N LEU A 120 11.77 13.68 10.37
CA LEU A 120 10.52 12.95 10.56
C LEU A 120 9.45 13.40 9.56
N TRP A 121 9.28 14.70 9.35
CA TRP A 121 8.32 15.23 8.39
C TRP A 121 8.64 14.83 6.96
N GLN A 122 9.92 14.90 6.56
CA GLN A 122 10.36 14.37 5.27
C GLN A 122 10.13 12.85 5.15
N CYS A 123 10.27 12.11 6.24
CA CYS A 123 9.95 10.69 6.29
C CYS A 123 8.45 10.47 6.05
N LEU A 124 7.59 11.13 6.82
CA LEU A 124 6.13 11.05 6.71
C LEU A 124 5.64 11.49 5.33
N ASP A 125 6.15 12.60 4.79
CA ASP A 125 5.82 13.10 3.45
C ASP A 125 6.18 12.07 2.38
N ARG A 126 7.41 11.54 2.43
CA ARG A 126 7.81 10.50 1.48
C ARG A 126 7.04 9.22 1.68
N LEU A 127 6.63 8.88 2.89
CA LEU A 127 5.85 7.66 3.15
C LEU A 127 4.38 7.83 2.75
N GLN A 128 3.84 9.04 2.81
CA GLN A 128 2.49 9.37 2.35
C GLN A 128 2.46 9.52 0.81
N GLN A 129 3.53 10.04 0.21
CA GLN A 129 3.67 10.20 -1.24
C GLN A 129 4.31 8.99 -1.93
N ALA A 130 5.04 8.14 -1.21
CA ALA A 130 5.55 6.90 -1.78
C ALA A 130 4.33 6.00 -2.01
N PRO A 131 3.99 5.68 -3.27
CA PRO A 131 3.25 4.46 -3.50
C PRO A 131 4.04 3.37 -2.79
N VAL A 132 3.35 2.61 -1.94
CA VAL A 132 3.80 1.27 -1.53
C VAL A 132 4.46 0.65 -2.76
N PRO A 133 5.71 0.12 -2.70
CA PRO A 133 6.47 -0.28 -3.88
C PRO A 133 5.74 -1.35 -4.68
N SER A 134 4.81 -0.89 -5.51
CA SER A 134 3.99 -1.73 -6.34
C SER A 134 4.83 -2.11 -7.54
N PRO A 135 4.80 -3.39 -7.97
CA PRO A 135 5.41 -3.79 -9.22
C PRO A 135 5.01 -2.82 -10.35
N GLN A 136 6.00 -2.39 -11.12
CA GLN A 136 5.75 -1.51 -12.24
C GLN A 136 5.60 -2.35 -13.50
N LEU A 137 4.48 -2.18 -14.18
CA LEU A 137 4.17 -2.85 -15.44
C LEU A 137 4.53 -1.93 -16.61
N VAL A 138 5.19 -2.50 -17.62
CA VAL A 138 5.54 -1.79 -18.84
C VAL A 138 4.59 -2.20 -19.95
N PHE A 139 4.01 -1.22 -20.62
CA PHE A 139 3.06 -1.43 -21.70
C PHE A 139 3.49 -0.70 -22.96
N GLN A 140 3.34 -1.35 -24.11
CA GLN A 140 3.48 -0.71 -25.41
C GLN A 140 2.13 -0.10 -25.83
N THR A 141 2.10 1.22 -25.97
CA THR A 141 0.93 1.97 -26.45
C THR A 141 1.12 2.35 -27.92
N LEU A 142 0.11 2.98 -28.54
CA LEU A 142 0.23 3.46 -29.91
C LEU A 142 1.30 4.54 -30.09
N GLU A 143 1.54 5.35 -29.05
CA GLU A 143 2.38 6.55 -29.13
C GLU A 143 3.73 6.38 -28.41
N ALA A 144 3.75 5.61 -27.31
CA ALA A 144 4.93 5.46 -26.46
C ALA A 144 4.95 4.12 -25.70
N VAL A 145 6.09 3.83 -25.08
CA VAL A 145 6.17 2.82 -24.03
C VAL A 145 5.92 3.51 -22.70
N VAL A 146 4.94 3.02 -21.95
CA VAL A 146 4.54 3.61 -20.67
C VAL A 146 4.81 2.63 -19.54
N LYS A 147 5.21 3.19 -18.40
CA LYS A 147 5.36 2.46 -17.14
C LYS A 147 4.21 2.85 -16.23
N VAL A 148 3.52 1.86 -15.67
CA VAL A 148 2.32 2.05 -14.83
C VAL A 148 2.49 1.21 -13.57
N SER A 149 2.18 1.81 -12.41
CA SER A 149 2.15 1.05 -11.16
C SER A 149 0.99 0.06 -11.19
N GLU A 150 1.22 -1.18 -10.74
CA GLU A 150 0.16 -2.19 -10.66
C GLU A 150 -1.03 -1.73 -9.81
N GLN A 151 -0.80 -0.91 -8.79
CA GLN A 151 -1.85 -0.36 -7.93
C GLN A 151 -2.70 0.73 -8.60
N GLU A 152 -2.18 1.36 -9.66
CA GLU A 152 -2.93 2.38 -10.43
C GLU A 152 -3.94 1.74 -11.38
N ILE A 153 -3.85 0.43 -11.64
CA ILE A 153 -4.66 -0.26 -12.65
C ILE A 153 -5.92 -0.83 -12.01
N GLU A 154 -7.09 -0.41 -12.51
CA GLU A 154 -8.38 -0.95 -12.06
C GLU A 154 -8.74 -2.24 -12.81
N TYR A 155 -8.77 -2.16 -14.13
CA TYR A 155 -9.09 -3.30 -14.99
C TYR A 155 -8.58 -3.08 -16.41
N PHE A 156 -8.60 -4.15 -17.19
CA PHE A 156 -8.40 -4.11 -18.63
C PHE A 156 -9.67 -4.53 -19.35
N GLU A 157 -9.90 -3.92 -20.50
CA GLU A 157 -11.06 -4.15 -21.35
C GLU A 157 -10.61 -4.43 -22.79
N ALA A 158 -11.13 -5.49 -23.39
CA ALA A 158 -11.07 -5.68 -24.84
C ALA A 158 -12.15 -4.82 -25.51
N ARG A 159 -11.75 -3.70 -26.14
CA ARG A 159 -12.66 -2.77 -26.84
C ARG A 159 -12.26 -2.66 -28.31
N GLY A 160 -13.05 -3.30 -29.18
CA GLY A 160 -12.75 -3.38 -30.61
C GLY A 160 -11.45 -4.16 -30.88
N HIS A 161 -10.51 -3.54 -31.61
CA HIS A 161 -9.19 -4.14 -31.92
C HIS A 161 -8.11 -3.83 -30.88
N TYR A 162 -8.46 -3.14 -29.79
CA TYR A 162 -7.51 -2.69 -28.78
C TYR A 162 -7.81 -3.31 -27.42
N THR A 163 -6.76 -3.44 -26.62
CA THR A 163 -6.88 -3.66 -25.18
C THR A 163 -6.73 -2.31 -24.50
N ILE A 164 -7.69 -1.94 -23.67
CA ILE A 164 -7.70 -0.69 -22.90
C ILE A 164 -7.30 -1.01 -21.48
N CYS A 165 -6.31 -0.30 -20.94
CA CYS A 165 -5.95 -0.29 -19.53
C CYS A 165 -6.67 0.88 -18.86
N HIS A 166 -7.51 0.58 -17.89
CA HIS A 166 -8.24 1.58 -17.11
C HIS A 166 -7.49 1.85 -15.80
N LEU A 167 -7.22 3.12 -15.55
CA LEU A 167 -6.47 3.60 -14.39
C LEU A 167 -7.40 4.28 -13.40
N ARG A 168 -7.00 4.29 -12.13
CA ARG A 168 -7.65 5.10 -11.10
C ARG A 168 -7.60 6.58 -11.46
N ALA A 169 -8.70 7.29 -11.23
CA ALA A 169 -8.78 8.74 -11.45
C ALA A 169 -7.68 9.49 -10.67
N GLY A 170 -7.05 10.48 -11.31
CA GLY A 170 -6.04 11.35 -10.69
C GLY A 170 -4.58 11.08 -11.07
N ARG A 171 -4.30 10.21 -12.04
CA ARG A 171 -2.93 10.03 -12.54
C ARG A 171 -2.48 11.22 -13.38
N LEU A 172 -1.36 11.81 -12.98
CA LEU A 172 -0.60 12.77 -13.78
C LEU A 172 0.47 11.98 -14.54
N LEU A 173 0.22 11.68 -15.82
CA LEU A 173 1.32 11.30 -16.71
C LEU A 173 2.12 12.58 -17.01
N PRO A 174 3.47 12.55 -17.07
CA PRO A 174 4.23 13.74 -17.45
C PRO A 174 3.75 14.29 -18.80
N GLY A 175 3.09 15.45 -18.79
CA GLY A 175 2.51 16.08 -19.98
C GLY A 175 1.07 15.69 -20.33
N GLN A 176 0.38 14.90 -19.51
CA GLN A 176 -1.05 14.62 -19.65
C GLN A 176 -1.74 14.58 -18.27
N ASP A 177 -2.51 15.62 -17.97
CA ASP A 177 -3.31 15.71 -16.74
C ASP A 177 -4.59 14.86 -16.89
N GLY A 178 -4.81 13.92 -15.96
CA GLY A 178 -6.09 13.22 -15.81
C GLY A 178 -6.33 12.02 -16.72
N VAL A 179 -5.27 11.28 -17.11
CA VAL A 179 -5.42 10.10 -17.98
C VAL A 179 -6.05 8.93 -17.21
N THR A 180 -7.22 8.49 -17.66
CA THR A 180 -7.98 7.37 -17.09
C THR A 180 -7.95 6.11 -17.95
N GLU A 181 -7.58 6.23 -19.23
CA GLU A 181 -7.52 5.10 -20.17
C GLU A 181 -6.20 5.12 -20.98
N ILE A 182 -5.56 3.97 -21.14
CA ILE A 182 -4.39 3.78 -22.02
C ILE A 182 -4.69 2.68 -23.04
N LYS A 183 -4.47 2.98 -24.33
CA LYS A 183 -4.62 2.00 -25.42
C LYS A 183 -3.34 1.19 -25.61
N LEU A 184 -3.44 -0.13 -25.46
CA LEU A 184 -2.33 -1.06 -25.60
C LEU A 184 -2.26 -1.64 -27.02
N ARG A 185 -1.05 -1.97 -27.50
CA ARG A 185 -0.82 -2.66 -28.78
C ARG A 185 -0.93 -4.18 -28.67
N GLU A 186 -0.96 -4.72 -27.46
CA GLU A 186 -1.09 -6.16 -27.23
C GLU A 186 -2.56 -6.61 -27.21
N SER A 187 -2.81 -7.84 -27.66
CA SER A 187 -4.16 -8.42 -27.60
C SER A 187 -4.58 -8.76 -26.17
N PHE A 188 -5.88 -8.76 -25.91
CA PHE A 188 -6.41 -9.02 -24.57
C PHE A 188 -6.03 -10.41 -24.03
N ASN A 189 -5.99 -11.44 -24.88
CA ASN A 189 -5.59 -12.78 -24.44
C ASN A 189 -4.09 -12.85 -24.13
N ALA A 190 -3.24 -12.23 -24.97
CA ALA A 190 -1.80 -12.16 -24.69
C ALA A 190 -1.51 -11.40 -23.39
N LEU A 191 -2.24 -10.32 -23.13
CA LEU A 191 -2.17 -9.60 -21.86
C LEU A 191 -2.55 -10.50 -20.67
N CYS A 192 -3.66 -11.25 -20.78
CA CYS A 192 -4.10 -12.17 -19.72
C CYS A 192 -3.06 -13.24 -19.41
N GLU A 193 -2.41 -13.79 -20.43
CA GLU A 193 -1.33 -14.77 -20.26
C GLU A 193 -0.10 -14.15 -19.59
N ARG A 194 0.32 -12.96 -20.04
CA ARG A 194 1.46 -12.23 -19.49
C ARG A 194 1.26 -11.82 -18.02
N LEU A 195 0.02 -11.54 -17.63
CA LEU A 195 -0.35 -11.18 -16.26
C LEU A 195 -0.81 -12.40 -15.44
N SER A 196 -0.69 -13.63 -15.96
CA SER A 196 -0.99 -14.84 -15.20
C SER A 196 -0.04 -14.95 -14.00
N GLY A 197 -0.62 -15.10 -12.80
CA GLY A 197 0.13 -15.15 -11.53
C GLY A 197 0.32 -13.79 -10.83
N ARG A 198 -0.09 -12.68 -11.44
CA ARG A 198 -0.24 -11.37 -10.78
C ARG A 198 -1.64 -11.25 -10.16
N PRO A 199 -1.90 -10.27 -9.29
CA PRO A 199 -3.21 -10.08 -8.64
C PRO A 199 -4.28 -9.51 -9.59
N PHE A 200 -4.42 -10.11 -10.76
CA PHE A 200 -5.45 -9.85 -11.75
C PHE A 200 -6.27 -11.12 -11.98
N VAL A 201 -7.58 -10.96 -12.14
CA VAL A 201 -8.50 -12.07 -12.40
C VAL A 201 -9.36 -11.80 -13.61
N ARG A 202 -9.43 -12.78 -14.52
CA ARG A 202 -10.32 -12.68 -15.68
C ARG A 202 -11.76 -12.91 -15.21
N CYS A 203 -12.57 -11.86 -15.28
CA CYS A 203 -13.97 -11.88 -14.84
C CYS A 203 -14.95 -12.02 -16.00
N HIS A 204 -14.52 -11.69 -17.23
CA HIS A 204 -15.35 -11.81 -18.42
C HIS A 204 -14.50 -12.17 -19.65
N ARG A 205 -15.16 -12.51 -20.77
CA ARG A 205 -14.45 -12.75 -22.05
C ARG A 205 -13.62 -11.55 -22.50
N SER A 206 -14.03 -10.35 -22.10
CA SER A 206 -13.44 -9.06 -22.47
C SER A 206 -12.87 -8.26 -21.29
N TYR A 207 -12.89 -8.79 -20.05
CA TYR A 207 -12.45 -8.02 -18.88
C TYR A 207 -11.51 -8.82 -17.97
N LEU A 208 -10.45 -8.15 -17.54
CA LEU A 208 -9.44 -8.62 -16.59
C LEU A 208 -9.37 -7.59 -15.46
N CYS A 209 -9.81 -7.94 -14.26
CA CYS A 209 -9.95 -7.03 -13.13
C CYS A 209 -8.77 -7.16 -12.17
N GLY A 210 -8.25 -6.04 -11.65
CA GLY A 210 -7.32 -6.05 -10.52
C GLY A 210 -8.05 -6.52 -9.26
N ILE A 211 -7.56 -7.58 -8.60
CA ILE A 211 -8.24 -8.18 -7.44
C ILE A 211 -8.27 -7.21 -6.27
N ALA A 212 -7.16 -6.49 -6.06
CA ALA A 212 -7.02 -5.48 -5.01
C ALA A 212 -7.93 -4.26 -5.17
N ARG A 213 -8.69 -4.16 -6.27
CA ARG A 213 -9.57 -3.03 -6.61
C ARG A 213 -11.06 -3.40 -6.48
N ILE A 214 -11.33 -4.66 -6.13
CA ILE A 214 -12.68 -5.19 -5.98
C ILE A 214 -13.21 -4.75 -4.61
N HIS A 215 -14.26 -3.93 -4.61
CA HIS A 215 -15.02 -3.64 -3.40
C HIS A 215 -16.00 -4.78 -3.09
N ARG A 216 -16.67 -5.30 -4.13
CA ARG A 216 -17.68 -6.36 -3.97
C ARG A 216 -17.84 -7.19 -5.24
N VAL A 217 -17.99 -8.50 -5.08
CA VAL A 217 -18.32 -9.42 -6.19
C VAL A 217 -19.81 -9.76 -6.12
N GLU A 218 -20.56 -9.42 -7.16
CA GLU A 218 -21.96 -9.81 -7.32
C GLU A 218 -22.10 -10.97 -8.33
N ARG A 219 -23.33 -11.42 -8.64
CA ARG A 219 -23.53 -12.56 -9.55
C ARG A 219 -23.23 -12.25 -11.01
N THR A 220 -23.35 -10.99 -11.41
CA THR A 220 -23.26 -10.54 -12.81
C THR A 220 -22.28 -9.39 -13.01
N GLU A 221 -21.74 -8.84 -11.94
CA GLU A 221 -20.77 -7.75 -11.98
C GLU A 221 -19.84 -7.75 -10.77
N ILE A 222 -18.77 -6.98 -10.89
CA ILE A 222 -17.80 -6.66 -9.84
C ILE A 222 -17.90 -5.17 -9.61
N LEU A 223 -18.17 -4.75 -8.38
CA LEU A 223 -18.14 -3.36 -7.96
C LEU A 223 -16.72 -3.00 -7.53
N LEU A 224 -16.21 -1.90 -8.06
CA LEU A 224 -14.86 -1.39 -7.80
C LEU A 224 -14.88 -0.36 -6.68
N GLU A 225 -13.74 -0.19 -6.00
CA GLU A 225 -13.55 0.82 -4.95
C GLU A 225 -13.72 2.26 -5.46
N SER A 226 -13.46 2.48 -6.76
CA SER A 226 -13.66 3.76 -7.44
C SER A 226 -15.14 4.14 -7.64
N GLY A 227 -16.07 3.22 -7.33
CA GLY A 227 -17.51 3.36 -7.57
C GLY A 227 -17.98 2.86 -8.93
N GLY A 228 -17.07 2.42 -9.81
CA GLY A 228 -17.39 1.78 -11.08
C GLY A 228 -17.79 0.31 -10.97
N SER A 229 -18.22 -0.29 -12.09
CA SER A 229 -18.59 -1.70 -12.17
C SER A 229 -18.03 -2.39 -13.41
N VAL A 230 -17.57 -3.63 -13.28
CA VAL A 230 -17.06 -4.48 -14.37
C VAL A 230 -17.97 -5.70 -14.55
N PRO A 231 -18.35 -6.07 -15.80
CA PRO A 231 -19.17 -7.26 -16.03
C PRO A 231 -18.50 -8.56 -15.54
N LEU A 232 -19.28 -9.44 -14.92
CA LEU A 232 -18.85 -10.77 -14.48
C LEU A 232 -19.65 -11.84 -15.20
N SER A 233 -18.94 -12.73 -15.90
CA SER A 233 -19.59 -13.87 -16.52
C SER A 233 -19.95 -14.93 -15.48
N ARG A 234 -21.14 -15.53 -15.61
CA ARG A 234 -21.60 -16.62 -14.72
C ARG A 234 -20.59 -17.77 -14.61
N ARG A 235 -19.89 -18.09 -15.71
CA ARG A 235 -18.88 -19.16 -15.76
C ARG A 235 -17.60 -18.84 -14.97
N MET A 236 -17.29 -17.56 -14.79
CA MET A 236 -16.07 -17.10 -14.09
C MET A 236 -16.35 -16.68 -12.65
N TYR A 237 -17.63 -16.66 -12.22
CA TYR A 237 -18.02 -16.28 -10.86
C TYR A 237 -17.24 -17.03 -9.77
N GLU A 238 -17.22 -18.37 -9.84
CA GLU A 238 -16.50 -19.16 -8.84
C GLU A 238 -15.00 -18.89 -8.83
N THR A 239 -14.39 -18.72 -10.01
CA THR A 239 -12.96 -18.40 -10.14
C THR A 239 -12.64 -17.04 -9.52
N VAL A 240 -13.47 -16.02 -9.78
CA VAL A 240 -13.31 -14.68 -9.23
C VAL A 240 -13.49 -14.68 -7.72
N VAL A 241 -14.53 -15.33 -7.20
CA VAL A 241 -14.77 -15.42 -5.75
C VAL A 241 -13.61 -16.14 -5.05
N LYS A 242 -13.12 -17.25 -5.61
CA LYS A 242 -11.96 -17.97 -5.07
C LYS A 242 -10.70 -17.09 -5.06
N ALA A 243 -10.43 -16.37 -6.15
CA ALA A 243 -9.28 -15.47 -6.25
C ALA A 243 -9.40 -14.30 -5.27
N PHE A 244 -10.58 -13.69 -5.15
CA PHE A 244 -10.87 -12.60 -4.21
C PHE A 244 -10.66 -13.02 -2.75
N ILE A 245 -11.26 -14.16 -2.34
CA ILE A 245 -11.07 -14.70 -0.99
C ILE A 245 -9.61 -15.06 -0.74
N ALA A 246 -8.93 -15.71 -1.68
CA ALA A 246 -7.54 -16.13 -1.51
C ALA A 246 -6.58 -14.94 -1.42
N TYR A 247 -6.88 -13.83 -2.10
CA TYR A 247 -6.11 -12.60 -2.05
C TYR A 247 -6.22 -11.96 -0.65
N PHE A 248 -7.43 -11.71 -0.15
CA PHE A 248 -7.63 -11.02 1.13
C PHE A 248 -7.51 -11.92 2.37
N ARG A 249 -7.54 -13.25 2.24
CA ARG A 249 -7.22 -14.18 3.36
C ARG A 249 -5.73 -14.47 3.53
N ARG A 250 -4.89 -14.09 2.57
CA ARG A 250 -3.42 -14.14 2.72
C ARG A 250 -2.87 -12.90 3.42
N GLU A 251 -3.70 -11.86 3.58
CA GLU A 251 -3.42 -10.61 4.29
C GLU A 251 -4.04 -10.60 5.71
N GLY A 252 -4.37 -11.77 6.27
CA GLY A 252 -4.93 -11.92 7.62
C GLY A 252 -4.48 -13.19 8.30
#